data_AF-A0A9X3I6F7-F1
#
_entry.id   AF-A0A9X3I6F7-F1
#
_cell.length_a   1.000
_cell.length_b   1.000
_cell.length_c   1.000
_cell.angle_alpha   90.00
_cell.angle_beta   90.00
_cell.angle_gamma   90.00
#
_symmetry.space_group_name_H-M   'P 1'
#
loop_
_entity.id
_entity.type
_entity.pdbx_description
1 polymer ?
#
loop_
_entity_poly.entity_id
_entity_poly.type
_entity_poly.pdbx_seq_one_letter_code
_entity_poly.pdbx_strand_id
1 'polypeptide(L)'
;MSADSDPATAAPLDPIPADSLPVSAWEQVQDWVVEPNPRRTAHPEEVRRLAVRAVAELLARTSLSLTAAAADVAANVGAGTNSVMRWCRAAGVGRDVTVRDREWATRLDVVRSMNKALTEHVRDLDREITTDYRDLPRG
;
A
#
# COMPACT_ATOMS: atom_id res chain seq x y z
N MET A 1 -8.23 -52.35 -42.72
CA MET A 1 -8.30 -51.74 -44.06
C MET A 1 -9.64 -51.02 -44.09
N SER A 2 -9.73 -49.74 -43.73
CA SER A 2 -9.41 -48.54 -44.57
C SER A 2 -10.29 -48.53 -45.82
N ALA A 3 -11.07 -47.52 -46.17
CA ALA A 3 -11.08 -46.07 -45.93
C ALA A 3 -12.57 -45.59 -45.96
N ASP A 4 -13.00 -44.33 -45.89
CA ASP A 4 -12.39 -43.00 -46.00
C ASP A 4 -13.47 -42.04 -45.45
N SER A 5 -13.13 -41.11 -44.57
CA SER A 5 -14.05 -40.04 -44.14
C SER A 5 -13.62 -38.76 -44.85
N ASP A 6 -14.36 -38.35 -45.87
CA ASP A 6 -14.18 -37.07 -46.55
C ASP A 6 -14.46 -35.89 -45.59
N PRO A 7 -13.54 -34.92 -45.46
CA PRO A 7 -13.81 -33.68 -44.76
C PRO A 7 -14.55 -32.73 -45.72
N ALA A 8 -15.87 -32.64 -45.58
CA ALA A 8 -16.66 -31.64 -46.28
C ALA A 8 -16.13 -30.23 -45.94
N THR A 9 -15.75 -29.53 -47.00
CA THR A 9 -15.18 -28.19 -47.09
C THR A 9 -15.89 -27.16 -46.19
N ALA A 10 -15.13 -26.50 -45.32
CA ALA A 10 -15.60 -25.33 -44.58
C ALA A 10 -15.89 -24.18 -45.54
N ALA A 11 -17.16 -23.78 -45.66
CA ALA A 11 -17.54 -22.56 -46.37
C ALA A 11 -17.03 -21.33 -45.59
N PRO A 12 -16.57 -20.25 -46.27
CA PRO A 12 -16.17 -19.03 -45.59
C PRO A 12 -17.38 -18.39 -44.89
N LEU A 13 -17.23 -18.02 -43.63
CA LEU A 13 -18.23 -17.21 -42.92
C LEU A 13 -18.27 -15.82 -43.58
N ASP A 14 -19.43 -15.44 -44.11
CA ASP A 14 -19.66 -14.08 -44.61
C ASP A 14 -19.45 -13.05 -43.48
N PRO A 15 -18.85 -11.88 -43.76
CA PRO A 15 -18.74 -10.81 -42.77
C PRO A 15 -20.12 -10.25 -42.44
N ILE A 16 -20.44 -10.19 -41.14
CA ILE A 16 -21.71 -9.63 -40.64
C ILE A 16 -21.80 -8.14 -41.06
N PRO A 17 -22.92 -7.70 -41.67
CA PRO A 17 -23.09 -6.31 -42.07
C PRO A 17 -23.11 -5.38 -40.84
N ALA A 18 -22.40 -4.27 -40.93
CA ALA A 18 -22.17 -3.32 -39.83
C ALA A 18 -23.46 -2.70 -39.24
N ASP A 19 -24.58 -2.76 -39.96
CA ASP A 19 -25.88 -2.24 -39.53
C ASP A 19 -26.68 -3.20 -38.63
N SER A 20 -26.18 -4.42 -38.40
CA SER A 20 -26.82 -5.44 -37.57
C SER A 20 -26.23 -5.55 -36.16
N LEU A 21 -25.23 -4.74 -35.82
CA LEU A 21 -24.76 -4.65 -34.44
C LEU A 21 -25.74 -3.77 -33.65
N PRO A 22 -26.44 -4.30 -32.63
CA PRO A 22 -27.27 -3.46 -31.79
C PRO A 22 -26.39 -2.36 -31.23
N VAL A 23 -26.78 -1.12 -31.52
CA VAL A 23 -26.24 0.08 -30.90
C VAL A 23 -26.19 -0.19 -29.40
N SER A 24 -24.97 -0.25 -28.88
CA SER A 24 -24.65 0.07 -27.50
C SER A 24 -24.88 -0.99 -26.42
N ALA A 25 -24.02 -2.01 -26.42
CA ALA A 25 -23.70 -2.73 -25.18
C ALA A 25 -23.07 -1.82 -24.11
N TRP A 26 -22.57 -0.63 -24.49
CA TRP A 26 -21.88 0.30 -23.60
C TRP A 26 -22.77 1.42 -23.02
N GLU A 27 -23.82 1.88 -23.70
CA GLU A 27 -24.80 2.83 -23.11
C GLU A 27 -25.78 2.12 -22.17
N GLN A 28 -26.02 0.80 -22.33
CA GLN A 28 -26.82 0.02 -21.38
C GLN A 28 -26.16 -0.14 -20.00
N VAL A 29 -24.85 0.10 -19.89
CA VAL A 29 -24.11 -0.03 -18.62
C VAL A 29 -24.27 1.21 -17.73
N GLN A 30 -24.74 2.34 -18.27
CA GLN A 30 -24.75 3.61 -17.53
C GLN A 30 -25.96 3.81 -16.60
N ASP A 31 -26.99 2.96 -16.66
CA ASP A 31 -28.23 3.16 -15.87
C ASP A 31 -28.42 2.15 -14.71
N TRP A 32 -27.38 1.39 -14.36
CA TRP A 32 -27.42 0.54 -13.16
C TRP A 32 -27.21 1.37 -11.90
N VAL A 33 -28.27 2.02 -11.41
CA VAL A 33 -28.34 2.39 -10.00
C VAL A 33 -28.32 1.08 -9.20
N VAL A 34 -27.14 0.71 -8.71
CA VAL A 34 -26.98 -0.46 -7.84
C VAL A 34 -27.75 -0.19 -6.56
N GLU A 35 -28.96 -0.76 -6.45
CA GLU A 35 -29.71 -0.78 -5.20
C GLU A 35 -28.81 -1.35 -4.09
N PRO A 36 -28.71 -0.69 -2.91
CA PRO A 36 -27.91 -1.20 -1.81
C PRO A 36 -28.38 -2.60 -1.44
N ASN A 37 -27.52 -3.62 -1.60
CA ASN A 37 -27.85 -5.00 -1.26
C ASN A 37 -28.39 -5.09 0.19
N PRO A 38 -29.67 -5.41 0.40
CA PRO A 38 -30.31 -5.35 1.72
C PRO A 38 -29.78 -6.42 2.69
N ARG A 39 -29.06 -7.44 2.19
CA ARG A 39 -28.37 -8.44 3.02
C ARG A 39 -27.05 -7.94 3.60
N ARG A 40 -26.52 -6.83 3.08
CA ARG A 40 -25.39 -6.08 3.65
C ARG A 40 -25.95 -4.83 4.31
N THR A 41 -26.59 -4.99 5.46
CA THR A 41 -27.00 -3.85 6.28
C THR A 41 -25.78 -2.96 6.50
N ALA A 42 -25.78 -1.78 5.88
CA ALA A 42 -24.69 -0.84 6.03
C ALA A 42 -24.59 -0.50 7.52
N HIS A 43 -23.38 -0.57 8.09
CA HIS A 43 -23.20 -0.18 9.49
C HIS A 43 -23.70 1.26 9.68
N PRO A 44 -24.41 1.56 10.80
CA PRO A 44 -24.86 2.90 11.10
C PRO A 44 -23.72 3.91 11.01
N GLU A 45 -24.00 5.11 10.50
CA GLU A 45 -22.98 6.16 10.35
C GLU A 45 -22.28 6.47 11.69
N GLU A 46 -23.01 6.40 12.80
CA GLU A 46 -22.46 6.57 14.15
C GLU A 46 -21.40 5.52 14.49
N VAL A 47 -21.65 4.25 14.17
CA VAL A 47 -20.69 3.16 14.39
C VAL A 47 -19.44 3.38 13.54
N ARG A 48 -19.62 3.82 12.29
CA ARG A 48 -18.50 4.12 11.38
C ARG A 48 -17.64 5.27 11.90
N ARG A 49 -18.26 6.37 12.34
CA ARG A 49 -17.56 7.52 12.93
C ARG A 49 -16.84 7.15 14.22
N LEU A 50 -17.47 6.37 15.10
CA LEU A 50 -16.87 5.90 16.35
C LEU A 50 -15.66 5.00 16.09
N ALA A 51 -15.77 4.05 15.15
CA ALA A 51 -14.66 3.18 14.77
C ALA A 51 -13.47 3.98 14.20
N VAL A 52 -13.71 4.94 13.30
CA VAL A 52 -12.66 5.77 12.72
C VAL A 52 -11.95 6.62 13.79
N ARG A 53 -12.72 7.21 14.72
CA ARG A 53 -12.16 7.98 15.84
C ARG A 53 -11.30 7.10 16.75
N ALA A 54 -11.78 5.91 17.11
CA ALA A 54 -11.04 4.99 17.96
C ALA A 54 -9.72 4.54 17.32
N VAL A 55 -9.72 4.25 16.01
CA VAL A 55 -8.48 3.93 15.27
C VAL A 55 -7.51 5.11 15.27
N ALA A 56 -7.99 6.33 15.00
CA ALA A 56 -7.14 7.51 15.02
C ALA A 56 -6.51 7.75 16.41
N GLU A 57 -7.27 7.54 17.48
CA GLU A 57 -6.78 7.67 18.84
C GLU A 57 -5.73 6.60 19.19
N LEU A 58 -5.94 5.35 18.78
CA LEU A 58 -4.95 4.28 18.95
C LEU A 58 -3.64 4.61 18.24
N LEU A 59 -3.71 5.10 17.00
CA LEU A 59 -2.52 5.48 16.24
C LEU A 59 -1.78 6.67 16.85
N ALA A 60 -2.48 7.60 17.47
CA ALA A 60 -1.86 8.75 18.13
C ALA A 60 -1.18 8.38 19.47
N ARG A 61 -1.68 7.35 20.16
CA ARG A 61 -1.24 6.99 21.53
C ARG A 61 -0.31 5.77 21.57
N THR A 62 -0.12 5.08 20.45
CA THR A 62 0.64 3.83 20.37
C THR A 62 1.50 3.80 19.11
N SER A 63 2.39 2.81 19.01
CA SER A 63 3.17 2.52 17.81
C SER A 63 2.51 1.47 16.90
N LEU A 64 1.21 1.21 17.08
CA LEU A 64 0.50 0.21 16.30
C LEU A 64 0.45 0.60 14.82
N SER A 65 0.53 -0.41 13.95
CA SER A 65 0.20 -0.22 12.54
C SER A 65 -1.30 0.05 12.36
N LEU A 66 -1.68 0.74 11.28
CA LEU A 66 -3.08 0.95 10.91
C LEU A 66 -3.89 -0.36 10.89
N THR A 67 -3.30 -1.44 10.37
CA THR A 67 -3.96 -2.74 10.29
C THR A 67 -4.21 -3.33 11.68
N ALA A 68 -3.23 -3.23 12.59
CA ALA A 68 -3.37 -3.73 13.96
C ALA A 68 -4.43 -2.93 14.74
N ALA A 69 -4.37 -1.60 14.70
CA ALA A 69 -5.37 -0.75 15.33
C ALA A 69 -6.79 -0.98 14.75
N ALA A 70 -6.90 -1.18 13.44
CA ALA A 70 -8.17 -1.50 12.80
C ALA A 70 -8.73 -2.87 13.21
N ALA A 71 -7.87 -3.87 13.45
CA ALA A 71 -8.28 -5.20 13.90
C ALA A 71 -8.82 -5.17 15.33
N ASP A 72 -8.14 -4.45 16.23
CA ASP A 72 -8.57 -4.28 17.62
C ASP A 72 -9.94 -3.58 17.69
N VAL A 73 -10.13 -2.50 16.91
CA VAL A 73 -11.41 -1.79 16.87
C VAL A 73 -12.50 -2.64 16.22
N ALA A 74 -12.20 -3.36 15.13
CA ALA A 74 -13.15 -4.22 14.42
C ALA A 74 -13.78 -5.28 15.33
N ALA A 75 -12.97 -5.91 16.19
CA ALA A 75 -13.44 -6.90 17.16
C ALA A 75 -14.46 -6.32 18.16
N ASN A 76 -14.33 -5.04 18.52
CA ASN A 76 -15.18 -4.38 19.49
C ASN A 76 -16.47 -3.79 18.89
N VAL A 77 -16.47 -3.41 17.60
CA VAL A 77 -17.64 -2.80 16.94
C VAL A 77 -18.46 -3.78 16.09
N GLY A 78 -18.08 -5.06 16.07
CA GLY A 78 -18.78 -6.10 15.30
C GLY A 78 -18.68 -5.90 13.78
N ALA A 79 -17.58 -5.32 13.31
CA ALA A 79 -17.33 -5.09 11.88
C ALA A 79 -16.12 -5.90 11.41
N GLY A 80 -16.02 -6.17 10.10
CA GLY A 80 -14.81 -6.74 9.54
C GLY A 80 -13.67 -5.72 9.49
N THR A 81 -12.43 -6.15 9.76
CA THR A 81 -11.22 -5.31 9.72
C THR A 81 -11.07 -4.55 8.39
N ASN A 82 -11.39 -5.20 7.27
CA ASN A 82 -11.37 -4.55 5.95
C ASN A 82 -12.39 -3.41 5.82
N SER A 83 -13.56 -3.53 6.45
CA SER A 83 -14.56 -2.46 6.48
C SER A 83 -14.07 -1.27 7.27
N VAL A 84 -13.49 -1.51 8.46
CA VAL A 84 -12.91 -0.45 9.30
C VAL A 84 -11.75 0.25 8.59
N MET A 85 -10.84 -0.50 7.95
CA MET A 85 -9.78 0.08 7.13
C MET A 85 -10.33 0.90 5.97
N ARG A 86 -11.42 0.48 5.32
CA ARG A 86 -12.06 1.26 4.25
C ARG A 86 -12.62 2.58 4.79
N TRP A 87 -13.26 2.57 5.95
CA TRP A 87 -13.76 3.79 6.60
C TRP A 87 -12.62 4.73 6.99
N CYS A 88 -11.53 4.19 7.56
CA CYS A 88 -10.35 4.98 7.90
C CYS A 88 -9.73 5.64 6.67
N ARG A 89 -9.58 4.91 5.56
CA ARG A 89 -9.08 5.49 4.29
C ARG A 89 -9.98 6.59 3.75
N ALA A 90 -11.30 6.38 3.78
CA ALA A 90 -12.27 7.40 3.35
C ALA A 90 -12.20 8.68 4.21
N ALA A 91 -11.87 8.54 5.49
CA ALA A 91 -11.69 9.64 6.44
C ALA A 91 -10.26 10.21 6.47
N GLY A 92 -9.33 9.69 5.66
CA GLY A 92 -7.92 10.12 5.67
C GLY A 92 -7.10 9.65 6.88
N VAL A 93 -7.63 8.78 7.74
CA VAL A 93 -6.93 8.24 8.91
C VAL A 93 -5.87 7.22 8.48
N GLY A 94 -4.66 7.32 9.04
CA GLY A 94 -3.52 6.49 8.68
C GLY A 94 -2.72 6.98 7.47
N ARG A 95 -3.08 8.12 6.87
CA ARG A 95 -2.20 8.90 5.97
C ARG A 95 -1.17 9.71 6.76
N ASP A 96 -0.60 9.15 7.82
CA ASP A 96 0.43 9.85 8.58
C ASP A 96 1.81 9.54 8.02
N VAL A 97 2.05 10.14 6.86
CA VAL A 97 3.36 10.23 6.22
C VAL A 97 4.36 10.90 7.18
N THR A 98 3.89 11.77 8.09
CA THR A 98 4.74 12.59 8.95
C THR A 98 5.44 11.83 10.07
N VAL A 99 4.81 10.81 10.67
CA VAL A 99 5.44 9.99 11.73
C VAL A 99 6.51 9.09 11.14
N ARG A 100 6.20 8.46 9.99
CA ARG A 100 7.14 7.64 9.25
C ARG A 100 8.30 8.47 8.68
N ASP A 101 8.03 9.67 8.18
CA ASP A 101 9.07 10.58 7.69
C ASP A 101 9.97 11.09 8.81
N ARG A 102 9.40 11.43 9.98
CA ARG A 102 10.19 11.77 11.17
C ARG A 102 11.07 10.61 11.62
N GLU A 103 10.53 9.39 11.60
CA GLU A 103 11.29 8.19 11.93
C GLU A 103 12.42 7.95 10.92
N TRP A 104 12.16 8.08 9.61
CA TRP A 104 13.18 7.96 8.57
C TRP A 104 14.24 9.06 8.65
N ALA A 105 13.84 10.32 8.88
CA ALA A 105 14.77 11.43 9.06
C ALA A 105 15.69 11.17 10.26
N THR A 106 15.12 10.72 11.39
CA THR A 106 15.89 10.36 12.60
C THR A 106 16.87 9.23 12.32
N ARG A 107 16.43 8.16 11.65
CA ARG A 107 17.31 7.04 11.25
C ARG A 107 18.47 7.52 10.36
N LEU A 108 18.17 8.40 9.42
CA LEU A 108 19.16 8.93 8.48
C LEU A 108 20.20 9.81 9.20
N ASP A 109 19.77 10.62 10.16
CA ASP A 109 20.64 11.46 10.98
C ASP A 109 21.56 10.62 11.88
N VAL A 110 21.05 9.54 12.49
CA VAL A 110 21.88 8.61 13.28
C VAL A 110 22.97 7.98 12.40
N VAL A 111 22.62 7.47 11.22
CA VAL A 111 23.60 6.86 10.30
C VAL A 111 24.64 7.88 9.84
N ARG A 112 24.23 9.12 9.53
CA ARG A 112 25.17 10.21 9.20
C ARG A 112 26.11 10.54 10.35
N SER A 113 25.59 10.60 11.57
CA SER A 113 26.40 10.84 12.77
C SER A 113 27.43 9.74 12.98
N MET A 114 27.02 8.48 12.81
CA MET A 114 27.95 7.33 12.90
C MET A 114 29.04 7.40 11.83
N ASN A 115 28.69 7.66 10.57
CA ASN A 115 29.66 7.79 9.48
C ASN A 115 30.65 8.94 9.72
N LYS A 116 30.16 10.06 10.27
CA LYS A 116 31.00 11.19 10.66
C LYS A 116 32.01 10.77 11.73
N ALA A 117 31.54 10.15 12.82
CA ALA A 117 32.41 9.69 13.91
C ALA A 117 33.46 8.68 13.43
N LEU A 118 33.07 7.74 12.56
CA LEU A 118 34.00 6.78 11.97
C LEU A 118 35.06 7.46 11.10
N THR A 119 34.66 8.45 10.30
CA THR A 119 35.58 9.22 9.44
C THR A 119 36.57 10.04 10.28
N GLU A 120 36.11 10.65 11.37
CA GLU A 120 36.97 11.38 12.31
C GLU A 120 37.99 10.43 12.97
N HIS A 121 37.53 9.27 13.43
CA HIS A 121 38.40 8.26 14.03
C HIS A 121 39.51 7.79 13.07
N VAL A 122 39.17 7.52 11.81
CA VAL A 122 40.17 7.13 10.78
C VAL A 122 41.18 8.25 10.54
N ARG A 123 40.75 9.52 10.53
CA ARG A 123 41.67 10.66 10.36
C ARG A 123 42.61 10.83 11.54
N ASP A 124 42.13 10.58 12.75
CA ASP A 124 42.97 10.69 13.95
C ASP A 124 44.03 9.57 13.98
N LEU A 125 43.65 8.34 13.61
CA LEU A 125 44.60 7.23 13.40
C LEU A 125 45.67 7.56 12.35
N ASP A 126 45.28 8.11 11.20
CA ASP A 126 46.22 8.49 10.13
C ASP A 126 47.19 9.59 10.59
N ARG A 127 46.71 10.54 11.42
CA ARG A 127 47.54 11.60 12.01
C ARG A 127 48.53 11.04 13.03
N GLU A 128 48.10 10.11 13.88
CA GLU A 128 48.97 9.43 14.86
C GLU A 128 50.09 8.67 14.14
N ILE A 129 49.74 7.84 13.15
CA ILE A 129 50.70 7.07 12.34
C ILE A 129 51.69 8.01 11.62
N THR A 130 51.20 9.08 11.00
CA THR A 130 52.06 10.02 10.27
C THR A 130 53.00 10.81 11.20
N THR A 131 52.60 11.04 12.44
CA THR A 131 53.43 11.72 13.46
C THR A 131 54.57 10.80 13.90
N ASP A 132 54.27 9.53 14.17
CA ASP A 132 55.27 8.51 14.52
C ASP A 132 56.38 8.38 13.45
N TYR A 133 56.04 8.47 12.16
CA TYR A 133 57.03 8.41 11.08
C TYR A 133 57.93 9.65 10.98
N ARG A 134 57.50 10.82 11.48
CA ARG A 134 58.31 12.05 11.42
C ARG A 134 59.37 12.14 12.51
N ASP A 135 59.16 11.45 13.63
CA ASP A 135 60.08 11.44 14.78
C ASP A 135 61.20 10.40 14.67
N LEU A 136 61.23 9.62 13.57
CA LEU A 136 62.32 8.70 13.29
C LEU A 136 63.60 9.47 12.88
N PRO A 137 64.78 9.12 13.43
CA PRO A 137 66.03 9.79 13.09
C PRO A 137 66.33 9.59 11.60
N ARG A 138 66.49 10.70 10.88
CA ARG A 138 66.97 10.67 9.50
C ARG A 138 68.45 10.30 9.53
N GLY A 139 68.75 9.08 9.07
CA GLY A 139 70.12 8.62 8.86
C GLY A 139 70.86 9.44 7.80
#